data_AF-A0A812QV48-F1
#
_entry.id   AF-A0A812QV48-F1
#
_cell.length_a   1.000
_cell.length_b   1.000
_cell.length_c   1.000
_cell.angle_alpha   90.00
_cell.angle_beta   90.00
_cell.angle_gamma   90.00
#
_symmetry.space_group_name_H-M   'P 1'
#
loop_
_entity.id
_entity.type
_entity.pdbx_description
1 polymer ?
#
loop_
_entity_poly.entity_id
_entity_poly.type
_entity_poly.pdbx_seq_one_letter_code
_entity_poly.pdbx_strand_id
1 'polypeptide(L)'
;MSEAVDLDNHVKNTTLEARVAELEAKLEALSRAASAGSQQSQHEVEILPAVPGDGTAKDEKSASKTLSTQRTSEDDGHVEDDFPLMISIWDATILVSMGSSSAPGWELKFADQVLVILLYILNMIMQTVFVAGITTTMNPNPYVFPAIDTMRYQRLFEGHAYDSMDRNTMQSRVQKVCTDTWHNRLSSTSTNTFQYLQTDLNGVPGHFISLVAMTIWVLTMTKELRSTFDQLAALVMLPRRGTILSRAGVTLSDEVIADDQGYIIPAMSNRHKVLLAITVYFPRFLVAVSVMLVGTLFLADTAVVGDLILNACALEIVHNVDELVFEAVCSRKLQQMVEKTRIRYVRGRTCMSALCGPENASEDKTMQCKSQCLMLFRLSYLSIILFGAWMTTLNPLVSMAEDAYAAICGQNLDFAYISHPAAGLPVFANITSDATAITTKCFYASQYEAIAMRVGFEPQHFPRNDTLAQLVNGTHESCAMEDNDCPSLSLATLSRLKALSAEIFDAVDLCRDQNVLLQVLRSTCLNETYTSESAEVLEFNNIHSCADVSPYCLCNGRACSEGDFEGALVRPLSWSWVDLLQGMCPGTCNKCLLPVNASAVR
;
A
#
# COMPACT_ATOMS: atom_id res chain seq x y z
N MET A 1 11.50 37.23 23.82
CA MET A 1 10.66 36.81 22.68
C MET A 1 10.92 35.38 22.26
N SER A 2 12.16 34.86 22.29
CA SER A 2 12.44 33.44 21.96
C SER A 2 11.79 32.45 22.94
N GLU A 3 11.89 32.68 24.26
CA GLU A 3 11.30 31.78 25.26
C GLU A 3 9.76 31.71 25.23
N ALA A 4 9.09 32.76 24.73
CA ALA A 4 7.63 32.77 24.61
C ALA A 4 7.13 31.92 23.43
N VAL A 5 7.97 31.71 22.41
CA VAL A 5 7.64 30.87 21.25
C VAL A 5 7.83 29.39 21.58
N ASP A 6 8.85 29.05 22.38
CA ASP A 6 9.08 27.66 22.79
C ASP A 6 8.00 27.14 23.76
N LEU A 7 7.50 27.99 24.66
CA LEU A 7 6.42 27.60 25.57
C LEU A 7 5.10 27.33 24.83
N ASP A 8 4.78 28.13 23.81
CA ASP A 8 3.56 27.96 23.00
C ASP A 8 3.63 26.69 22.13
N ASN A 9 4.81 26.36 21.59
CA ASN A 9 5.01 25.12 20.85
C ASN A 9 4.93 23.88 21.75
N HIS A 10 5.43 23.96 22.98
CA HIS A 10 5.36 22.83 23.91
C HIS A 10 3.93 22.55 24.39
N VAL A 11 3.12 23.60 24.61
CA VAL A 11 1.69 23.47 24.95
C VAL A 11 0.88 22.92 23.77
N LYS A 12 1.22 23.29 22.52
CA LYS A 12 0.58 22.74 21.31
C LYS A 12 0.91 21.27 21.07
N ASN A 13 2.15 20.85 21.32
CA ASN A 13 2.52 19.44 21.17
C ASN A 13 1.84 18.55 22.22
N THR A 14 1.79 18.99 23.47
CA THR A 14 1.13 18.22 24.54
C THR A 14 -0.39 18.10 24.36
N THR A 15 -1.05 19.14 23.80
CA THR A 15 -2.47 19.04 23.44
C THR A 15 -2.73 18.17 22.22
N LEU A 16 -1.78 18.07 21.29
CA LEU A 16 -1.88 17.18 20.14
C LEU A 16 -1.75 15.70 20.57
N GLU A 17 -0.77 15.39 21.41
CA GLU A 17 -0.54 14.03 21.93
C GLU A 17 -1.76 13.51 22.74
N ALA A 18 -2.37 14.37 23.55
CA ALA A 18 -3.59 14.02 24.30
C ALA A 18 -4.78 13.69 23.38
N ARG A 19 -4.92 14.40 22.24
CA ARG A 19 -5.98 14.15 21.26
C ARG A 19 -5.74 12.88 20.44
N VAL A 20 -4.48 12.57 20.14
CA VAL A 20 -4.12 11.31 19.46
C VAL A 20 -4.43 10.11 20.36
N ALA A 21 -4.05 10.16 21.63
CA ALA A 21 -4.37 9.11 22.60
C ALA A 21 -5.90 8.92 22.79
N GLU A 22 -6.69 10.00 22.79
CA GLU A 22 -8.16 9.91 22.85
C GLU A 22 -8.76 9.24 21.60
N LEU A 23 -8.20 9.52 20.42
CA LEU A 23 -8.62 8.90 19.15
C LEU A 23 -8.26 7.42 19.09
N GLU A 24 -7.07 7.04 19.53
CA GLU A 24 -6.64 5.63 19.61
C GLU A 24 -7.54 4.82 20.56
N ALA A 25 -7.88 5.37 21.73
CA ALA A 25 -8.80 4.73 22.67
C ALA A 25 -10.21 4.55 22.09
N LYS A 26 -10.70 5.52 21.31
CA LYS A 26 -12.00 5.42 20.61
C LYS A 26 -11.96 4.38 19.49
N LEU A 27 -10.85 4.29 18.74
CA LEU A 27 -10.67 3.31 17.67
C LEU A 27 -10.63 1.88 18.23
N GLU A 28 -9.91 1.66 19.33
CA GLU A 28 -9.91 0.37 20.03
C GLU A 28 -11.28 -0.02 20.55
N ALA A 29 -12.05 0.93 21.10
CA ALA A 29 -13.40 0.67 21.59
C ALA A 29 -14.35 0.25 20.45
N LEU A 30 -14.24 0.88 19.27
CA LEU A 30 -15.01 0.52 18.09
C LEU A 30 -14.61 -0.85 17.54
N SER A 31 -13.30 -1.16 17.52
CA SER A 31 -12.80 -2.49 17.12
C SER A 31 -13.28 -3.61 18.05
N ARG A 32 -13.29 -3.37 19.37
CA ARG A 32 -13.85 -4.30 20.37
C ARG A 32 -15.37 -4.47 20.21
N ALA A 33 -16.10 -3.41 19.90
CA ALA A 33 -17.54 -3.49 19.66
C ALA A 33 -17.88 -4.27 18.37
N ALA A 34 -17.10 -4.07 17.30
CA ALA A 34 -17.25 -4.79 16.04
C ALA A 34 -16.97 -6.29 16.19
N SER A 35 -15.93 -6.66 16.96
CA SER A 35 -15.60 -8.05 17.24
C SER A 35 -16.62 -8.74 18.16
N ALA A 36 -17.19 -8.03 19.14
CA ALA A 36 -18.27 -8.54 19.98
C ALA A 36 -19.57 -8.78 19.20
N GLY A 37 -19.89 -7.92 18.22
CA GLY A 37 -21.06 -8.10 17.35
C GLY A 37 -20.99 -9.32 16.42
N SER A 38 -19.78 -9.80 16.12
CA SER A 38 -19.58 -10.97 15.24
C SER A 38 -19.79 -12.32 15.93
N GLN A 39 -19.69 -12.40 17.27
CA GLN A 39 -19.86 -13.68 17.99
C GLN A 39 -21.32 -14.00 18.32
N GLN A 40 -22.22 -13.03 18.29
CA GLN A 40 -23.63 -13.25 18.62
C GLN A 40 -24.46 -13.82 17.45
N SER A 41 -23.87 -13.94 16.25
CA SER A 41 -24.53 -14.51 15.06
C SER A 41 -24.18 -15.98 14.77
N GLN A 42 -23.40 -16.66 15.63
CA GLN A 42 -22.96 -18.06 15.40
C GLN A 42 -23.36 -19.07 16.49
N HIS A 43 -24.16 -18.70 17.50
CA HIS A 43 -24.52 -19.61 18.58
C HIS A 43 -26.02 -19.69 18.89
N GLU A 44 -26.85 -19.92 17.86
CA GLU A 44 -28.26 -20.32 18.06
C GLU A 44 -28.70 -21.38 17.05
N VAL A 45 -28.02 -22.53 17.04
CA VAL A 45 -28.55 -23.80 16.48
C VAL A 45 -28.02 -24.96 17.32
N GLU A 46 -28.63 -25.25 18.47
CA GLU A 46 -28.68 -26.64 19.01
C GLU A 46 -29.77 -26.83 20.08
N ILE A 47 -30.80 -27.61 19.69
CA ILE A 47 -31.54 -28.65 20.41
C ILE A 47 -31.69 -28.53 21.94
N LEU A 48 -32.93 -28.42 22.43
CA LEU A 48 -33.32 -28.81 23.80
C LEU A 48 -34.48 -29.83 23.81
N PRO A 49 -34.48 -30.78 24.77
CA PRO A 49 -35.42 -31.90 24.83
C PRO A 49 -36.70 -31.58 25.62
N ALA A 50 -37.71 -32.41 25.40
CA ALA A 50 -39.01 -32.36 26.06
C ALA A 50 -38.96 -32.81 27.53
N VAL A 51 -39.64 -32.06 28.42
CA VAL A 51 -40.17 -32.52 29.72
C VAL A 51 -41.50 -31.77 29.98
N PRO A 52 -42.52 -32.40 30.60
CA PRO A 52 -43.89 -31.88 30.66
C PRO A 52 -44.21 -31.19 31.99
N GLY A 53 -45.24 -30.35 31.98
CA GLY A 53 -46.14 -30.17 33.13
C GLY A 53 -46.33 -28.75 33.68
N ASP A 54 -47.55 -28.26 33.44
CA ASP A 54 -48.45 -27.63 34.42
C ASP A 54 -48.35 -26.13 34.74
N GLY A 55 -49.54 -25.51 34.92
CA GLY A 55 -49.72 -24.35 35.78
C GLY A 55 -49.90 -22.95 35.16
N THR A 56 -51.10 -22.69 34.62
CA THR A 56 -51.92 -21.46 34.80
C THR A 56 -51.26 -20.11 35.14
N ALA A 57 -51.48 -19.08 34.29
CA ALA A 57 -52.18 -17.81 34.64
C ALA A 57 -52.00 -16.70 33.58
N LYS A 58 -53.12 -16.37 32.91
CA LYS A 58 -53.70 -15.05 32.57
C LYS A 58 -52.84 -13.85 32.12
N ASP A 59 -53.27 -13.33 30.95
CA ASP A 59 -53.49 -11.92 30.54
C ASP A 59 -52.26 -10.99 30.54
N GLU A 60 -51.94 -10.14 29.55
CA GLU A 60 -52.70 -9.48 28.49
C GLU A 60 -51.66 -8.73 27.62
N LYS A 61 -51.70 -8.83 26.27
CA LYS A 61 -51.48 -7.69 25.34
C LYS A 61 -51.56 -8.09 23.87
N SER A 62 -52.59 -7.54 23.25
CA SER A 62 -52.89 -7.47 21.83
C SER A 62 -51.75 -6.93 20.95
N ALA A 63 -51.48 -7.61 19.84
CA ALA A 63 -51.18 -6.96 18.56
C ALA A 63 -51.58 -7.88 17.40
N SER A 64 -52.55 -7.38 16.64
CA SER A 64 -53.22 -7.92 15.46
C SER A 64 -52.32 -8.74 14.52
N LYS A 65 -52.55 -10.06 14.46
CA LYS A 65 -52.10 -10.93 13.36
C LYS A 65 -53.31 -11.21 12.49
N THR A 66 -53.48 -10.39 11.46
CA THR A 66 -54.48 -10.60 10.42
C THR A 66 -54.15 -11.90 9.72
N LEU A 67 -54.93 -12.94 10.02
CA LEU A 67 -54.89 -14.23 9.39
C LEU A 67 -55.45 -14.07 7.96
N SER A 68 -54.59 -13.78 6.99
CA SER A 68 -54.96 -13.90 5.57
C SER A 68 -55.05 -15.38 5.25
N THR A 69 -56.29 -15.91 5.27
CA THR A 69 -56.66 -17.19 4.70
C THR A 69 -56.29 -17.20 3.23
N GLN A 70 -55.07 -17.65 2.92
CA GLN A 70 -54.61 -17.92 1.57
C GLN A 70 -55.32 -19.19 1.10
N ARG A 71 -56.50 -18.99 0.52
CA ARG A 71 -57.29 -20.03 -0.12
C ARG A 71 -56.56 -20.43 -1.39
N THR A 72 -55.67 -21.41 -1.29
CA THR A 72 -55.05 -22.07 -2.44
C THR A 72 -56.14 -22.86 -3.16
N SER A 73 -56.84 -22.22 -4.10
CA SER A 73 -57.55 -22.93 -5.14
C SER A 73 -56.51 -23.67 -5.97
N GLU A 74 -56.52 -25.00 -5.86
CA GLU A 74 -55.85 -25.95 -6.76
C GLU A 74 -56.48 -25.85 -8.15
N ASP A 75 -56.30 -24.72 -8.83
CA ASP A 75 -56.69 -24.51 -10.22
C ASP A 75 -55.41 -24.46 -11.03
N ASP A 76 -55.07 -25.58 -11.69
CA ASP A 76 -53.90 -25.89 -12.55
C ASP A 76 -52.94 -24.70 -12.80
N GLY A 77 -52.19 -24.39 -11.74
CA GLY A 77 -51.63 -23.07 -11.46
C GLY A 77 -50.44 -22.71 -12.34
N HIS A 78 -50.68 -21.81 -13.29
CA HIS A 78 -49.59 -21.02 -13.84
C HIS A 78 -48.98 -20.19 -12.69
N VAL A 79 -47.78 -20.57 -12.26
CA VAL A 79 -46.99 -19.81 -11.29
C VAL A 79 -46.63 -18.46 -11.94
N GLU A 80 -47.31 -17.40 -11.53
CA GLU A 80 -46.94 -16.02 -11.87
C GLU A 80 -45.73 -15.65 -11.00
N ASP A 81 -44.58 -15.40 -11.64
CA ASP A 81 -43.38 -14.92 -10.97
C ASP A 81 -43.38 -13.37 -11.05
N ASP A 82 -43.37 -12.70 -9.91
CA ASP A 82 -43.23 -11.25 -9.81
C ASP A 82 -41.76 -10.88 -9.57
N PHE A 83 -41.18 -10.01 -10.41
CA PHE A 83 -39.82 -9.51 -10.23
C PHE A 83 -39.85 -8.15 -9.48
N PRO A 84 -39.31 -8.06 -8.24
CA PRO A 84 -39.29 -6.81 -7.49
C PRO A 84 -38.27 -5.83 -8.07
N LEU A 85 -38.63 -4.54 -8.17
CA LEU A 85 -37.67 -3.49 -8.48
C LEU A 85 -36.79 -3.19 -7.26
N MET A 86 -35.51 -2.92 -7.50
CA MET A 86 -34.55 -2.51 -6.47
C MET A 86 -34.60 -0.99 -6.27
N ILE A 87 -34.22 -0.54 -5.08
CA ILE A 87 -34.10 0.88 -4.73
C ILE A 87 -32.86 1.46 -5.42
N SER A 88 -32.98 1.75 -6.71
CA SER A 88 -31.89 2.30 -7.54
C SER A 88 -32.39 3.37 -8.50
N ILE A 89 -31.49 4.26 -8.92
CA ILE A 89 -31.77 5.30 -9.92
C ILE A 89 -32.24 4.65 -11.23
N TRP A 90 -31.61 3.54 -11.63
CA TRP A 90 -31.96 2.80 -12.84
C TRP A 90 -33.40 2.31 -12.82
N ASP A 91 -33.81 1.66 -11.74
CA ASP A 91 -35.17 1.09 -11.66
C ASP A 91 -36.23 2.19 -11.51
N ALA A 92 -35.89 3.31 -10.87
CA ALA A 92 -36.76 4.48 -10.81
C ALA A 92 -37.01 5.12 -12.19
N THR A 93 -36.05 5.08 -13.12
CA THR A 93 -36.26 5.60 -14.48
C THR A 93 -37.31 4.81 -15.28
N ILE A 94 -37.54 3.55 -14.93
CA ILE A 94 -38.61 2.74 -15.51
C ILE A 94 -39.96 3.39 -15.17
N LEU A 95 -40.14 3.89 -13.94
CA LEU A 95 -41.38 4.55 -13.51
C LEU A 95 -41.68 5.81 -14.31
N VAL A 96 -40.64 6.58 -14.67
CA VAL A 96 -40.79 7.79 -15.50
C VAL A 96 -41.33 7.45 -16.89
N SER A 97 -40.89 6.33 -17.47
CA SER A 97 -41.33 5.89 -18.79
C SER A 97 -42.80 5.44 -18.86
N MET A 98 -43.40 5.09 -17.72
CA MET A 98 -44.78 4.63 -17.65
C MET A 98 -45.80 5.78 -17.63
N GLY A 99 -45.34 7.03 -17.42
CA GLY A 99 -46.19 8.22 -17.46
C GLY A 99 -47.30 8.24 -16.39
N SER A 100 -48.26 9.15 -16.57
CA SER A 100 -49.43 9.26 -15.71
C SER A 100 -50.40 8.11 -16.00
N SER A 101 -50.24 7.00 -15.29
CA SER A 101 -51.25 5.93 -15.24
C SER A 101 -52.51 6.44 -14.54
N SER A 102 -53.68 5.95 -14.93
CA SER A 102 -54.99 6.20 -14.29
C SER A 102 -55.16 5.48 -12.95
N ALA A 103 -54.18 4.67 -12.53
CA ALA A 103 -54.28 3.88 -11.31
C ALA A 103 -54.37 4.77 -10.06
N PRO A 104 -55.35 4.55 -9.16
CA PRO A 104 -55.53 5.37 -7.97
C PRO A 104 -54.31 5.26 -7.05
N GLY A 105 -53.70 6.41 -6.73
CA GLY A 105 -52.47 6.49 -5.93
C GLY A 105 -51.17 6.44 -6.75
N TRP A 106 -51.23 6.11 -8.04
CA TRP A 106 -50.10 6.20 -8.98
C TRP A 106 -50.01 7.60 -9.58
N GLU A 107 -49.72 8.59 -8.74
CA GLU A 107 -49.47 9.96 -9.21
C GLU A 107 -47.99 10.31 -9.01
N LEU A 108 -47.16 9.89 -9.98
CA LEU A 108 -45.80 10.37 -10.05
C LEU A 108 -45.85 11.84 -10.48
N LYS A 109 -45.62 12.74 -9.53
CA LYS A 109 -45.68 14.18 -9.78
C LYS A 109 -44.64 14.56 -10.83
N PHE A 110 -44.93 15.57 -11.64
CA PHE A 110 -43.98 16.10 -12.61
C PHE A 110 -42.62 16.44 -11.99
N ALA A 111 -42.61 16.97 -10.75
CA ALA A 111 -41.39 17.24 -10.01
C ALA A 111 -40.55 15.98 -9.73
N ASP A 112 -41.19 14.86 -9.35
CA ASP A 112 -40.50 13.59 -9.10
C ASP A 112 -39.93 12.99 -10.40
N GLN A 113 -40.67 13.14 -11.52
CA GLN A 113 -40.17 12.74 -12.85
C GLN A 113 -38.92 13.52 -13.24
N VAL A 114 -38.95 14.85 -13.11
CA VAL A 114 -37.80 15.72 -13.39
C VAL A 114 -36.63 15.36 -12.49
N LEU A 115 -36.89 15.11 -11.20
CA LEU A 115 -35.85 14.70 -10.24
C LEU A 115 -35.18 13.38 -10.67
N VAL A 116 -35.94 12.34 -11.00
CA VAL A 116 -35.39 11.04 -11.44
C VAL A 116 -34.56 11.19 -12.71
N ILE A 117 -35.00 12.01 -13.67
CA ILE A 117 -34.22 12.29 -14.90
C ILE A 117 -32.90 12.99 -14.56
N LEU A 118 -32.93 14.00 -13.67
CA LEU A 118 -31.72 14.70 -13.23
C LEU A 118 -30.77 13.75 -12.49
N LEU A 119 -31.28 12.88 -11.63
CA LEU A 119 -30.49 11.86 -10.91
C LEU A 119 -29.88 10.84 -11.86
N TYR A 120 -30.60 10.42 -12.90
CA TYR A 120 -30.07 9.55 -13.94
C TYR A 120 -28.89 10.20 -14.68
N ILE A 121 -29.03 11.46 -15.09
CA ILE A 121 -27.95 12.21 -15.75
C ILE A 121 -26.75 12.38 -14.80
N LEU A 122 -27.00 12.74 -13.54
CA LEU A 122 -25.96 12.88 -12.53
C LEU A 122 -25.22 11.56 -12.31
N ASN A 123 -25.94 10.44 -12.22
CA ASN A 123 -25.36 9.12 -12.06
C ASN A 123 -24.42 8.78 -13.24
N MET A 124 -24.88 9.01 -14.47
CA MET A 124 -24.05 8.81 -15.66
C MET A 124 -22.77 9.65 -15.63
N ILE A 125 -22.87 10.91 -15.20
CA ILE A 125 -21.71 11.81 -15.06
C ILE A 125 -20.76 11.27 -13.97
N MET A 126 -21.28 10.93 -12.79
CA MET A 126 -20.48 10.42 -11.67
C MET A 126 -19.73 9.15 -12.05
N GLN A 127 -20.43 8.16 -12.61
CA GLN A 127 -19.82 6.90 -13.05
C GLN A 127 -18.74 7.13 -14.13
N THR A 128 -19.00 8.03 -15.08
CA THR A 128 -18.02 8.41 -16.10
C THR A 128 -16.79 9.06 -15.47
N VAL A 129 -16.98 9.98 -14.51
CA VAL A 129 -15.89 10.65 -13.79
C VAL A 129 -15.09 9.65 -12.96
N PHE A 130 -15.72 8.67 -12.31
CA PHE A 130 -15.02 7.63 -11.56
C PHE A 130 -14.17 6.74 -12.47
N VAL A 131 -14.74 6.24 -13.57
CA VAL A 131 -14.01 5.43 -14.55
C VAL A 131 -12.83 6.23 -15.14
N ALA A 132 -13.05 7.51 -15.49
CA ALA A 132 -11.98 8.39 -15.96
C ALA A 132 -10.93 8.68 -14.88
N GLY A 133 -11.34 8.89 -13.64
CA GLY A 133 -10.46 9.16 -12.50
C GLY A 133 -9.55 7.97 -12.21
N ILE A 134 -10.10 6.76 -12.14
CA ILE A 134 -9.33 5.54 -11.90
C ILE A 134 -8.32 5.33 -13.03
N THR A 135 -8.76 5.45 -14.29
CA THR A 135 -7.88 5.24 -15.46
C THR A 135 -6.77 6.29 -15.62
N THR A 136 -6.99 7.54 -15.21
CA THR A 136 -6.02 8.63 -15.43
C THR A 136 -5.15 8.94 -14.22
N THR A 137 -5.67 8.83 -13.00
CA THR A 137 -4.97 9.31 -11.79
C THR A 137 -4.51 8.20 -10.87
N MET A 138 -5.24 7.08 -10.81
CA MET A 138 -4.99 6.02 -9.84
C MET A 138 -4.26 4.81 -10.41
N ASN A 139 -3.98 4.80 -11.73
CA ASN A 139 -3.24 3.73 -12.38
C ASN A 139 -1.84 4.10 -12.93
N PRO A 140 -0.90 4.64 -12.13
CA PRO A 140 0.49 4.56 -12.49
C PRO A 140 1.05 3.22 -11.98
N ASN A 141 1.19 2.24 -12.87
CA ASN A 141 2.03 1.08 -12.59
C ASN A 141 3.43 1.60 -12.18
N PRO A 142 3.90 1.30 -10.95
CA PRO A 142 5.11 1.91 -10.39
C PRO A 142 6.40 1.45 -11.07
N TYR A 143 6.31 0.40 -11.89
CA TYR A 143 7.45 -0.21 -12.60
C TYR A 143 7.50 0.17 -14.07
N VAL A 144 6.64 1.09 -14.53
CA VAL A 144 6.67 1.58 -15.92
C VAL A 144 7.99 2.29 -16.21
N PHE A 145 8.53 2.07 -17.40
CA PHE A 145 9.67 2.81 -17.93
C PHE A 145 9.40 4.33 -17.83
N PRO A 146 10.22 5.14 -17.11
CA PRO A 146 11.64 4.98 -16.82
C PRO A 146 12.01 4.56 -15.37
N ALA A 147 11.06 4.03 -14.58
CA ALA A 147 11.28 3.72 -13.17
C ALA A 147 12.38 2.68 -12.94
N ILE A 148 12.36 1.56 -13.68
CA ILE A 148 13.38 0.50 -13.56
C ILE A 148 14.78 1.03 -13.90
N ASP A 149 14.91 1.88 -14.92
CA ASP A 149 16.20 2.49 -15.27
C ASP A 149 16.67 3.47 -14.20
N THR A 150 15.74 4.17 -13.54
CA THR A 150 16.06 5.01 -12.38
C THR A 150 16.58 4.15 -11.22
N MET A 151 15.99 2.99 -10.97
CA MET A 151 16.48 2.04 -9.96
C MET A 151 17.87 1.51 -10.30
N ARG A 152 18.12 1.16 -11.58
CA ARG A 152 19.45 0.76 -12.06
C ARG A 152 20.48 1.87 -11.89
N TYR A 153 20.11 3.09 -12.26
CA TYR A 153 20.95 4.27 -12.10
C TYR A 153 21.29 4.51 -10.63
N GLN A 154 20.29 4.49 -9.74
CA GLN A 154 20.50 4.66 -8.31
C GLN A 154 21.39 3.56 -7.74
N ARG A 155 21.18 2.30 -8.12
CA ARG A 155 22.07 1.20 -7.73
C ARG A 155 23.51 1.45 -8.18
N LEU A 156 23.71 1.76 -9.46
CA LEU A 156 25.03 1.92 -10.06
C LEU A 156 25.77 3.13 -9.50
N PHE A 157 25.11 4.29 -9.41
CA PHE A 157 25.78 5.54 -9.07
C PHE A 157 25.78 5.86 -7.59
N GLU A 158 24.72 5.52 -6.85
CA GLU A 158 24.60 5.85 -5.42
C GLU A 158 24.79 4.62 -4.53
N GLY A 159 24.29 3.47 -4.97
CA GLY A 159 24.21 2.26 -4.15
C GLY A 159 25.57 1.64 -3.85
N HIS A 160 26.44 1.57 -4.86
CA HIS A 160 27.79 1.00 -4.77
C HIS A 160 28.90 2.05 -4.64
N ALA A 161 28.58 3.35 -4.61
CA ALA A 161 29.61 4.37 -4.42
C ALA A 161 30.25 4.22 -3.03
N TYR A 162 31.58 4.23 -2.98
CA TYR A 162 32.35 4.12 -1.74
C TYR A 162 31.94 5.19 -0.70
N ASP A 163 31.67 6.42 -1.16
CA ASP A 163 31.21 7.52 -0.29
C ASP A 163 29.83 7.27 0.33
N SER A 164 29.04 6.40 -0.29
CA SER A 164 27.70 6.03 0.17
C SER A 164 27.70 4.76 1.03
N MET A 165 28.77 3.97 1.00
CA MET A 165 28.90 2.74 1.77
C MET A 165 28.68 2.97 3.26
N ASP A 166 28.02 2.03 3.93
CA ASP A 166 27.90 2.11 5.38
C ASP A 166 29.23 1.73 6.01
N ARG A 167 29.86 2.74 6.60
CA ARG A 167 31.17 2.68 7.25
C ARG A 167 31.19 1.83 8.52
N ASN A 168 30.05 1.64 9.18
CA ASN A 168 29.95 0.83 10.40
C ASN A 168 29.94 -0.67 10.06
N THR A 169 29.02 -1.08 9.19
CA THR A 169 28.86 -2.51 8.84
C THR A 169 29.77 -2.94 7.70
N MET A 170 30.44 -1.99 7.05
CA MET A 170 31.18 -2.19 5.81
C MET A 170 30.31 -2.88 4.75
N GLN A 171 29.09 -2.40 4.54
CA GLN A 171 28.19 -2.95 3.53
C GLN A 171 27.82 -1.86 2.52
N SER A 172 27.67 -2.24 1.25
CA SER A 172 27.12 -1.32 0.26
C SER A 172 25.68 -0.95 0.64
N ARG A 173 25.21 0.24 0.23
CA ARG A 173 23.80 0.60 0.51
C ARG A 173 22.85 -0.38 -0.14
N VAL A 174 23.20 -0.90 -1.31
CA VAL A 174 22.42 -1.90 -2.03
C VAL A 174 22.30 -3.17 -1.21
N GLN A 175 23.42 -3.67 -0.66
CA GLN A 175 23.40 -4.85 0.20
C GLN A 175 22.50 -4.65 1.41
N LYS A 176 22.55 -3.47 2.05
CA LYS A 176 21.64 -3.15 3.16
C LYS A 176 20.17 -3.11 2.76
N VAL A 177 19.86 -2.51 1.61
CA VAL A 177 18.51 -2.48 1.05
C VAL A 177 17.99 -3.89 0.76
N CYS A 178 18.83 -4.77 0.22
CA CYS A 178 18.47 -6.14 -0.11
C CYS A 178 18.44 -7.09 1.10
N THR A 179 19.01 -6.68 2.23
CA THR A 179 18.96 -7.41 3.51
C THR A 179 17.92 -6.82 4.47
N ASP A 180 17.11 -5.86 4.01
CA ASP A 180 16.08 -5.15 4.78
C ASP A 180 16.62 -4.46 6.06
N THR A 181 17.91 -4.08 6.07
CA THR A 181 18.54 -3.38 7.21
C THR A 181 18.58 -1.86 7.02
N TRP A 182 18.13 -1.36 5.87
CA TRP A 182 18.15 0.06 5.55
C TRP A 182 16.88 0.50 4.85
N HIS A 183 16.23 1.52 5.41
CA HIS A 183 15.01 2.09 4.86
C HIS A 183 15.28 3.46 4.24
N ASN A 184 15.13 3.55 2.92
CA ASN A 184 15.11 4.80 2.15
C ASN A 184 14.01 4.70 1.08
N ARG A 185 13.83 5.73 0.26
CA ARG A 185 12.79 5.72 -0.79
C ARG A 185 12.97 4.59 -1.81
N LEU A 186 14.21 4.19 -2.11
CA LEU A 186 14.49 3.05 -2.97
C LEU A 186 14.12 1.73 -2.26
N SER A 187 14.47 1.61 -0.99
CA SER A 187 14.11 0.47 -0.13
C SER A 187 12.61 0.37 0.07
N SER A 188 11.86 1.45 0.29
CA SER A 188 10.40 1.33 0.42
C SER A 188 9.78 0.74 -0.85
N THR A 189 10.32 1.10 -2.02
CA THR A 189 9.88 0.51 -3.28
C THR A 189 10.34 -0.94 -3.42
N SER A 190 11.59 -1.27 -3.07
CA SER A 190 12.10 -2.64 -3.14
C SER A 190 11.46 -3.57 -2.11
N THR A 191 11.22 -3.12 -0.88
CA THR A 191 10.54 -3.84 0.19
C THR A 191 9.08 -4.10 -0.20
N ASN A 192 8.38 -3.12 -0.79
CA ASN A 192 7.03 -3.38 -1.33
C ASN A 192 7.06 -4.41 -2.47
N THR A 193 8.04 -4.29 -3.38
CA THR A 193 8.25 -5.28 -4.47
C THR A 193 8.55 -6.67 -3.90
N PHE A 194 9.39 -6.74 -2.88
CA PHE A 194 9.80 -7.97 -2.21
C PHE A 194 8.66 -8.61 -1.44
N GLN A 195 7.85 -7.83 -0.71
CA GLN A 195 6.65 -8.32 -0.04
C GLN A 195 5.62 -8.82 -1.05
N TYR A 196 5.54 -8.20 -2.22
CA TYR A 196 4.64 -8.61 -3.29
C TYR A 196 5.06 -9.93 -3.94
N LEU A 197 6.35 -10.12 -4.20
CA LEU A 197 6.92 -11.35 -4.79
C LEU A 197 7.13 -12.49 -3.77
N GLN A 198 7.40 -12.12 -2.52
CA GLN A 198 7.61 -12.96 -1.34
C GLN A 198 8.55 -14.15 -1.55
N THR A 199 9.84 -13.84 -1.60
CA THR A 199 10.93 -14.82 -1.58
C THR A 199 11.29 -15.35 -0.18
N ASP A 200 10.71 -14.82 0.92
CA ASP A 200 11.01 -15.26 2.29
C ASP A 200 9.86 -16.03 2.97
N LEU A 201 9.94 -17.35 2.79
CA LEU A 201 9.68 -18.50 3.67
C LEU A 201 8.53 -18.60 4.70
N ASN A 202 7.67 -17.61 4.96
CA ASN A 202 6.50 -17.81 5.87
C ASN A 202 5.20 -17.05 5.49
N GLY A 203 5.13 -16.38 4.34
CA GLY A 203 3.97 -15.58 3.92
C GLY A 203 3.20 -16.13 2.71
N VAL A 204 1.97 -15.63 2.51
CA VAL A 204 1.20 -15.79 1.27
C VAL A 204 1.64 -14.72 0.27
N PRO A 205 2.15 -15.08 -0.92
CA PRO A 205 2.65 -14.09 -1.87
C PRO A 205 1.61 -13.04 -2.24
N GLY A 206 2.04 -11.79 -2.40
CA GLY A 206 1.15 -10.66 -2.65
C GLY A 206 0.24 -10.84 -3.87
N HIS A 207 0.75 -11.47 -4.93
CA HIS A 207 -0.05 -11.77 -6.13
C HIS A 207 -1.23 -12.74 -5.86
N PHE A 208 -1.14 -13.64 -4.87
CA PHE A 208 -2.28 -14.46 -4.46
C PHE A 208 -3.34 -13.63 -3.73
N ILE A 209 -2.92 -12.71 -2.87
CA ILE A 209 -3.84 -11.78 -2.18
C ILE A 209 -4.53 -10.90 -3.22
N SER A 210 -3.79 -10.42 -4.22
CA SER A 210 -4.33 -9.73 -5.39
C SER A 210 -5.40 -10.56 -6.11
N LEU A 211 -5.10 -11.84 -6.40
CA LEU A 211 -6.06 -12.74 -7.05
C LEU A 211 -7.34 -12.94 -6.22
N VAL A 212 -7.23 -13.03 -4.89
CA VAL A 212 -8.39 -13.14 -3.99
C VAL A 212 -9.24 -11.86 -4.05
N ALA A 213 -8.63 -10.68 -3.95
CA ALA A 213 -9.36 -9.41 -4.03
C ALA A 213 -10.03 -9.23 -5.41
N MET A 214 -9.32 -9.55 -6.49
CA MET A 214 -9.88 -9.55 -7.85
C MET A 214 -11.04 -10.56 -7.99
N THR A 215 -10.95 -11.72 -7.34
CA THR A 215 -12.03 -12.72 -7.33
C THR A 215 -13.27 -12.18 -6.65
N ILE A 216 -13.13 -11.57 -5.47
CA ILE A 216 -14.25 -10.94 -4.75
C ILE A 216 -14.87 -9.84 -5.60
N TRP A 217 -14.05 -8.95 -6.17
CA TRP A 217 -14.51 -7.87 -7.04
C TRP A 217 -15.29 -8.38 -8.27
N VAL A 218 -14.75 -9.37 -8.99
CA VAL A 218 -15.40 -9.97 -10.16
C VAL A 218 -16.70 -10.66 -9.75
N LEU A 219 -16.77 -11.30 -8.58
CA LEU A 219 -18.01 -11.89 -8.06
C LEU A 219 -19.08 -10.83 -7.77
N THR A 220 -18.71 -9.70 -7.13
CA THR A 220 -19.63 -8.58 -6.92
C THR A 220 -20.16 -8.06 -8.27
N MET A 221 -19.28 -7.78 -9.22
CA MET A 221 -19.70 -7.29 -10.55
C MET A 221 -20.55 -8.31 -11.31
N THR A 222 -20.26 -9.61 -11.16
CA THR A 222 -21.06 -10.68 -11.78
C THR A 222 -22.48 -10.72 -11.21
N LYS A 223 -22.65 -10.46 -9.91
CA LYS A 223 -23.98 -10.33 -9.27
C LYS A 223 -24.76 -9.18 -9.92
N GLU A 224 -24.13 -8.04 -10.13
CA GLU A 224 -24.77 -6.85 -10.71
C GLU A 224 -25.12 -7.04 -12.20
N LEU A 225 -24.19 -7.57 -13.00
CA LEU A 225 -24.44 -7.89 -14.40
C LEU A 225 -25.61 -8.88 -14.54
N ARG A 226 -25.64 -9.90 -13.67
CA ARG A 226 -26.75 -10.86 -13.65
C ARG A 226 -28.07 -10.16 -13.30
N SER A 227 -28.09 -9.33 -12.25
CA SER A 227 -29.29 -8.57 -11.86
C SER A 227 -29.83 -7.75 -13.03
N THR A 228 -28.93 -7.06 -13.74
CA THR A 228 -29.24 -6.28 -14.94
C THR A 228 -29.82 -7.14 -16.06
N PHE A 229 -29.26 -8.34 -16.31
CA PHE A 229 -29.79 -9.28 -17.31
C PHE A 229 -31.14 -9.88 -16.91
N ASP A 230 -31.31 -10.27 -15.65
CA ASP A 230 -32.57 -10.84 -15.14
C ASP A 230 -33.70 -9.80 -15.25
N GLN A 231 -33.42 -8.53 -14.92
CA GLN A 231 -34.33 -7.39 -15.13
C GLN A 231 -34.65 -7.14 -16.61
N LEU A 232 -33.63 -7.10 -17.47
CA LEU A 232 -33.83 -6.91 -18.91
C LEU A 232 -34.64 -8.06 -19.52
N ALA A 233 -34.40 -9.30 -19.08
CA ALA A 233 -35.16 -10.46 -19.50
C ALA A 233 -36.62 -10.36 -19.07
N ALA A 234 -36.90 -9.96 -17.82
CA ALA A 234 -38.25 -9.71 -17.33
C ALA A 234 -38.96 -8.63 -18.17
N LEU A 235 -38.27 -7.54 -18.50
CA LEU A 235 -38.79 -6.46 -19.36
C LEU A 235 -39.14 -6.98 -20.77
N VAL A 236 -38.28 -7.79 -21.38
CA VAL A 236 -38.50 -8.34 -22.73
C VAL A 236 -39.64 -9.35 -22.73
N MET A 237 -39.77 -10.15 -21.67
CA MET A 237 -40.81 -11.17 -21.50
C MET A 237 -42.20 -10.62 -21.16
N LEU A 238 -42.30 -9.34 -20.79
CA LEU A 238 -43.61 -8.71 -20.55
C LEU A 238 -44.55 -8.91 -21.75
N PRO A 239 -45.84 -9.16 -21.56
CA PRO A 239 -46.81 -9.19 -22.65
C PRO A 239 -46.87 -7.87 -23.42
N ARG A 240 -47.18 -7.94 -24.72
CA ARG A 240 -47.44 -6.73 -25.54
C ARG A 240 -48.84 -6.19 -25.21
N ARG A 241 -48.97 -4.87 -25.12
CA ARG A 241 -50.27 -4.17 -25.01
C ARG A 241 -51.32 -4.73 -25.98
N GLY A 242 -52.51 -5.03 -25.47
CA GLY A 242 -53.65 -5.53 -26.24
C GLY A 242 -53.66 -7.04 -26.52
N THR A 243 -52.69 -7.78 -26.00
CA THR A 243 -52.73 -9.26 -26.06
C THR A 243 -53.81 -9.76 -25.11
N ILE A 244 -54.95 -10.22 -25.64
CA ILE A 244 -56.00 -10.83 -24.82
C ILE A 244 -55.47 -12.16 -24.32
N LEU A 245 -55.24 -12.28 -23.02
CA LEU A 245 -55.06 -13.57 -22.36
C LEU A 245 -56.39 -14.32 -22.46
N SER A 246 -56.55 -15.05 -23.58
CA SER A 246 -57.80 -15.71 -23.99
C SER A 246 -58.30 -16.75 -22.98
N ARG A 247 -57.50 -17.08 -21.96
CA ARG A 247 -57.82 -18.07 -20.93
C ARG A 247 -58.44 -17.47 -19.66
N ALA A 248 -58.27 -16.17 -19.40
CA ALA A 248 -58.81 -15.50 -18.20
C ALA A 248 -59.97 -14.54 -18.50
N GLY A 249 -60.26 -14.24 -19.77
CA GLY A 249 -61.27 -13.24 -20.16
C GLY A 249 -60.94 -11.80 -19.70
N VAL A 250 -59.80 -11.58 -19.06
CA VAL A 250 -59.32 -10.27 -18.62
C VAL A 250 -58.56 -9.63 -19.77
N THR A 251 -59.10 -8.54 -20.29
CA THR A 251 -58.35 -7.64 -21.18
C THR A 251 -57.33 -6.90 -20.33
N LEU A 252 -56.04 -7.23 -20.51
CA LEU A 252 -54.94 -6.49 -19.89
C LEU A 252 -54.94 -5.05 -20.43
N SER A 253 -55.51 -4.12 -19.65
CA SER A 253 -55.34 -2.69 -19.87
C SER A 253 -53.91 -2.28 -19.47
N ASP A 254 -53.42 -1.18 -20.02
CA ASP A 254 -52.11 -0.58 -19.70
C ASP A 254 -52.06 0.03 -18.29
N GLU A 255 -53.08 -0.22 -17.48
CA GLU A 255 -53.22 0.38 -16.17
C GLU A 255 -52.41 -0.41 -15.16
N VAL A 256 -51.54 0.30 -14.43
CA VAL A 256 -50.84 -0.25 -13.27
C VAL A 256 -51.88 -0.78 -12.29
N ILE A 257 -51.78 -2.05 -11.92
CA ILE A 257 -52.73 -2.64 -10.98
C ILE A 257 -52.19 -2.36 -9.58
N ALA A 258 -52.96 -1.62 -8.79
CA ALA A 258 -52.71 -1.48 -7.36
C ALA A 258 -53.20 -2.76 -6.67
N ASP A 259 -52.26 -3.52 -6.11
CA ASP A 259 -52.50 -4.68 -5.26
C ASP A 259 -52.23 -4.28 -3.80
N ASP A 260 -52.76 -5.06 -2.85
CA ASP A 260 -52.57 -4.82 -1.42
C ASP A 260 -51.08 -4.82 -1.03
N GLN A 261 -50.24 -5.50 -1.81
CA GLN A 261 -48.80 -5.59 -1.62
C GLN A 261 -47.98 -4.56 -2.40
N GLY A 262 -48.57 -3.82 -3.34
CA GLY A 262 -47.83 -2.85 -4.14
C GLY A 262 -48.40 -2.57 -5.52
N TYR A 263 -47.51 -2.26 -6.46
CA TYR A 263 -47.88 -1.89 -7.82
C TYR A 263 -47.36 -2.93 -8.80
N ILE A 264 -48.22 -3.45 -9.67
CA ILE A 264 -47.85 -4.46 -10.65
C ILE A 264 -47.91 -3.87 -12.05
N ILE A 265 -46.87 -4.11 -12.84
CA ILE A 265 -46.80 -3.74 -14.26
C ILE A 265 -47.15 -4.98 -15.10
N PRO A 266 -48.38 -5.11 -15.64
CA PRO A 266 -48.82 -6.34 -16.29
C PRO A 266 -48.45 -6.44 -17.78
N ALA A 267 -48.31 -5.31 -18.47
CA ALA A 267 -48.03 -5.28 -19.91
C ALA A 267 -47.31 -3.99 -20.31
N MET A 268 -46.55 -4.04 -21.41
CA MET A 268 -45.85 -2.86 -21.93
C MET A 268 -45.81 -2.87 -23.48
N SER A 269 -45.85 -1.68 -24.08
CA SER A 269 -45.70 -1.54 -25.53
C SER A 269 -44.28 -1.91 -26.00
N ASN A 270 -44.14 -2.54 -27.18
CA ASN A 270 -42.81 -2.90 -27.70
C ASN A 270 -41.89 -1.68 -27.91
N ARG A 271 -42.46 -0.51 -28.21
CA ARG A 271 -41.69 0.73 -28.35
C ARG A 271 -41.08 1.14 -27.01
N HIS A 272 -41.85 1.08 -25.93
CA HIS A 272 -41.35 1.38 -24.58
C HIS A 272 -40.32 0.37 -24.12
N LYS A 273 -40.51 -0.93 -24.40
CA LYS A 273 -39.51 -1.96 -24.10
C LYS A 273 -38.17 -1.69 -24.78
N VAL A 274 -38.21 -1.43 -26.09
CA VAL A 274 -36.99 -1.13 -26.86
C VAL A 274 -36.36 0.16 -26.37
N LEU A 275 -37.16 1.19 -26.06
CA LEU A 275 -36.66 2.44 -25.50
C LEU A 275 -35.95 2.19 -24.16
N LEU A 276 -36.60 1.54 -23.19
CA LEU A 276 -36.00 1.22 -21.89
C LEU A 276 -34.75 0.34 -22.01
N ALA A 277 -34.78 -0.66 -22.88
CA ALA A 277 -33.61 -1.51 -23.14
C ALA A 277 -32.41 -0.69 -23.63
N ILE A 278 -32.63 0.25 -24.55
CA ILE A 278 -31.58 1.08 -25.15
C ILE A 278 -31.15 2.23 -24.23
N THR A 279 -32.09 2.89 -23.54
CA THR A 279 -31.79 4.11 -22.77
C THR A 279 -31.46 3.83 -21.30
N VAL A 280 -31.89 2.71 -20.72
CA VAL A 280 -31.65 2.41 -19.29
C VAL A 280 -30.69 1.24 -19.17
N TYR A 281 -31.07 0.07 -19.69
CA TYR A 281 -30.32 -1.17 -19.46
C TYR A 281 -28.99 -1.24 -20.21
N PHE A 282 -28.94 -0.77 -21.46
CA PHE A 282 -27.69 -0.76 -22.22
C PHE A 282 -26.62 0.14 -21.59
N PRO A 283 -26.91 1.39 -21.19
CA PRO A 283 -25.97 2.20 -20.43
C PRO A 283 -25.57 1.59 -19.08
N ARG A 284 -26.52 1.03 -18.32
CA ARG A 284 -26.22 0.31 -17.05
C ARG A 284 -25.24 -0.82 -17.28
N PHE A 285 -25.48 -1.65 -18.30
CA PHE A 285 -24.58 -2.74 -18.68
C PHE A 285 -23.20 -2.22 -19.10
N LEU A 286 -23.14 -1.17 -19.92
CA LEU A 286 -21.87 -0.57 -20.35
C LEU A 286 -21.07 -0.03 -19.17
N VAL A 287 -21.72 0.66 -18.23
CA VAL A 287 -21.10 1.15 -16.99
C VAL A 287 -20.60 -0.01 -16.14
N ALA A 288 -21.44 -1.02 -15.88
CA ALA A 288 -21.05 -2.18 -15.08
C ALA A 288 -19.84 -2.93 -15.67
N VAL A 289 -19.81 -3.13 -16.99
CA VAL A 289 -18.65 -3.74 -17.67
C VAL A 289 -17.42 -2.83 -17.59
N SER A 290 -17.58 -1.52 -17.79
CA SER A 290 -16.46 -0.57 -17.73
C SER A 290 -15.85 -0.51 -16.32
N VAL A 291 -16.69 -0.43 -15.29
CA VAL A 291 -16.28 -0.43 -13.87
C VAL A 291 -15.64 -1.77 -13.50
N MET A 292 -16.17 -2.90 -13.97
CA MET A 292 -15.56 -4.21 -13.77
C MET A 292 -14.14 -4.25 -14.34
N LEU A 293 -13.96 -3.91 -15.62
CA LEU A 293 -12.66 -3.95 -16.29
C LEU A 293 -11.64 -2.99 -15.67
N VAL A 294 -12.05 -1.74 -15.41
CA VAL A 294 -11.18 -0.73 -14.81
C VAL A 294 -10.86 -1.05 -13.36
N GLY A 295 -11.82 -1.55 -12.59
CA GLY A 295 -11.58 -2.01 -11.22
C GLY A 295 -10.64 -3.21 -11.15
N THR A 296 -10.78 -4.18 -12.07
CA THR A 296 -9.84 -5.32 -12.17
C THR A 296 -8.43 -4.86 -12.51
N LEU A 297 -8.28 -3.91 -13.44
CA LEU A 297 -6.99 -3.33 -13.78
C LEU A 297 -6.39 -2.56 -12.58
N PHE A 298 -7.18 -1.72 -11.92
CA PHE A 298 -6.76 -0.94 -10.76
C PHE A 298 -6.30 -1.83 -9.58
N LEU A 299 -7.02 -2.92 -9.30
CA LEU A 299 -6.60 -3.89 -8.29
C LEU A 299 -5.32 -4.61 -8.69
N ALA A 300 -5.19 -4.98 -9.97
CA ALA A 300 -3.99 -5.64 -10.46
C ALA A 300 -2.75 -4.73 -10.36
N ASP A 301 -2.87 -3.44 -10.66
CA ASP A 301 -1.76 -2.47 -10.64
C ASP A 301 -1.37 -1.99 -9.23
N THR A 302 -2.06 -2.44 -8.18
CA THR A 302 -1.75 -2.08 -6.79
C THR A 302 -0.56 -2.91 -6.26
N ALA A 303 0.63 -2.30 -6.20
CA ALA A 303 1.86 -2.98 -5.75
C ALA A 303 1.94 -3.18 -4.22
N VAL A 304 1.24 -2.37 -3.43
CA VAL A 304 1.25 -2.45 -1.96
C VAL A 304 0.10 -3.33 -1.50
N VAL A 305 0.44 -4.49 -0.93
CA VAL A 305 -0.55 -5.49 -0.48
C VAL A 305 -1.55 -4.91 0.53
N GLY A 306 -1.10 -4.03 1.42
CA GLY A 306 -1.97 -3.36 2.41
C GLY A 306 -3.04 -2.47 1.76
N ASP A 307 -2.72 -1.83 0.64
CA ASP A 307 -3.63 -0.94 -0.08
C ASP A 307 -4.65 -1.73 -0.91
N LEU A 308 -4.37 -2.99 -1.24
CA LEU A 308 -5.21 -3.83 -2.09
C LEU A 308 -6.62 -4.04 -1.49
N ILE A 309 -6.70 -4.28 -0.18
CA ILE A 309 -7.99 -4.44 0.52
C ILE A 309 -8.74 -3.11 0.58
N LEU A 310 -8.04 -2.02 0.88
CA LEU A 310 -8.63 -0.68 0.93
C LEU A 310 -9.16 -0.26 -0.45
N ASN A 311 -8.40 -0.55 -1.51
CA ASN A 311 -8.78 -0.28 -2.89
C ASN A 311 -10.00 -1.12 -3.32
N ALA A 312 -10.06 -2.40 -2.93
CA ALA A 312 -11.23 -3.25 -3.19
C ALA A 312 -12.49 -2.72 -2.46
N CYS A 313 -12.37 -2.31 -1.20
CA CYS A 313 -13.47 -1.70 -0.46
C CYS A 313 -13.91 -0.36 -1.06
N ALA A 314 -12.97 0.46 -1.54
CA ALA A 314 -13.29 1.72 -2.21
C ALA A 314 -14.07 1.50 -3.52
N LEU A 315 -13.68 0.48 -4.31
CA LEU A 315 -14.40 0.10 -5.52
C LEU A 315 -15.84 -0.36 -5.23
N GLU A 316 -16.07 -1.06 -4.11
CA GLU A 316 -17.42 -1.44 -3.65
C GLU A 316 -18.30 -0.21 -3.35
N ILE A 317 -17.72 0.85 -2.77
CA ILE A 317 -18.44 2.11 -2.54
C ILE A 317 -18.80 2.78 -3.88
N VAL A 318 -17.86 2.80 -4.83
CA VAL A 318 -18.10 3.37 -6.17
C VAL A 318 -19.17 2.58 -6.92
N HIS A 319 -19.20 1.26 -6.78
CA HIS A 319 -20.22 0.41 -7.36
C HIS A 319 -21.62 0.77 -6.84
N ASN A 320 -21.78 0.97 -5.52
CA ASN A 320 -23.08 1.22 -4.88
C ASN A 320 -23.45 2.73 -4.83
N VAL A 321 -22.73 3.60 -5.55
CA VAL A 321 -22.92 5.06 -5.44
C VAL A 321 -24.30 5.50 -5.93
N ASP A 322 -24.88 4.82 -6.90
CA ASP A 322 -26.20 5.14 -7.44
C ASP A 322 -27.32 4.81 -6.45
N GLU A 323 -27.22 3.68 -5.74
CA GLU A 323 -28.10 3.32 -4.63
C GLU A 323 -28.02 4.38 -3.51
N LEU A 324 -26.80 4.74 -3.10
CA LEU A 324 -26.58 5.74 -2.04
C LEU A 324 -27.13 7.13 -2.43
N VAL A 325 -26.92 7.57 -3.67
CA VAL A 325 -27.44 8.85 -4.16
C VAL A 325 -28.96 8.82 -4.24
N PHE A 326 -29.55 7.70 -4.67
CA PHE A 326 -31.00 7.55 -4.70
C PHE A 326 -31.61 7.62 -3.30
N GLU A 327 -31.05 6.88 -2.35
CA GLU A 327 -31.52 6.87 -0.96
C GLU A 327 -31.40 8.24 -0.29
N ALA A 328 -30.33 8.99 -0.59
CA ALA A 328 -30.09 10.29 -0.01
C ALA A 328 -30.98 11.40 -0.59
N VAL A 329 -31.23 11.39 -1.91
CA VAL A 329 -31.88 12.52 -2.60
C VAL A 329 -33.37 12.29 -2.83
N CYS A 330 -33.81 11.06 -3.09
CA CYS A 330 -35.21 10.79 -3.39
C CYS A 330 -36.11 10.90 -2.16
N SER A 331 -37.37 11.29 -2.37
CA SER A 331 -38.35 11.29 -1.29
C SER A 331 -38.66 9.85 -0.85
N ARG A 332 -38.94 9.65 0.45
CA ARG A 332 -39.38 8.35 0.99
C ARG A 332 -40.59 7.76 0.25
N LYS A 333 -41.46 8.62 -0.29
CA LYS A 333 -42.62 8.18 -1.08
C LYS A 333 -42.20 7.55 -2.40
N LEU A 334 -41.24 8.15 -3.10
CA LEU A 334 -40.69 7.60 -4.35
C LEU A 334 -39.93 6.31 -4.08
N GLN A 335 -39.13 6.25 -3.00
CA GLN A 335 -38.44 5.02 -2.58
C GLN A 335 -39.43 3.88 -2.32
N GLN A 336 -40.48 4.13 -1.54
CA GLN A 336 -41.54 3.15 -1.29
C GLN A 336 -42.30 2.77 -2.56
N MET A 337 -42.46 3.69 -3.51
CA MET A 337 -43.11 3.40 -4.79
C MET A 337 -42.25 2.46 -5.64
N VAL A 338 -40.94 2.70 -5.74
CA VAL A 338 -40.01 1.81 -6.44
C VAL A 338 -39.97 0.44 -5.77
N GLU A 339 -39.77 0.40 -4.45
CA GLU A 339 -39.71 -0.85 -3.67
C GLU A 339 -40.97 -1.71 -3.78
N LYS A 340 -42.15 -1.07 -3.83
CA LYS A 340 -43.44 -1.76 -3.97
C LYS A 340 -43.78 -2.12 -5.41
N THR A 341 -43.04 -1.62 -6.40
CA THR A 341 -43.34 -1.90 -7.80
C THR A 341 -42.71 -3.23 -8.21
N ARG A 342 -43.51 -4.09 -8.85
CA ARG A 342 -43.10 -5.41 -9.34
C ARG A 342 -43.45 -5.55 -10.82
N ILE A 343 -42.55 -6.18 -11.57
CA ILE A 343 -42.77 -6.54 -12.97
C ILE A 343 -43.34 -7.95 -13.00
N ARG A 344 -44.59 -8.11 -13.43
CA ARG A 344 -45.21 -9.42 -13.61
C ARG A 344 -44.92 -9.93 -15.00
N TYR A 345 -44.18 -11.03 -15.11
CA TYR A 345 -43.93 -11.67 -16.39
C TYR A 345 -44.52 -13.08 -16.39
N VAL A 346 -45.18 -13.42 -17.48
CA VAL A 346 -45.64 -14.80 -17.68
C VAL A 346 -44.42 -15.59 -18.11
N ARG A 347 -44.01 -16.56 -17.29
CA ARG A 347 -42.95 -17.51 -17.64
C ARG A 347 -43.42 -18.36 -18.81
N GLY A 348 -43.28 -17.82 -20.02
CA GLY A 348 -43.55 -18.55 -21.25
C GLY A 348 -42.66 -19.79 -21.30
N ARG A 349 -43.15 -20.88 -21.92
CA ARG A 349 -42.30 -22.03 -22.25
C ARG A 349 -41.17 -21.53 -23.15
N THR A 350 -40.06 -21.10 -22.55
CA THR A 350 -38.92 -20.53 -23.27
C THR A 350 -38.43 -21.54 -24.29
N CYS A 351 -38.10 -21.09 -25.50
CA CYS A 351 -37.60 -21.91 -26.61
C CYS A 351 -36.44 -22.86 -26.24
N MET A 352 -35.75 -22.62 -25.12
CA MET A 352 -34.72 -23.50 -24.57
C MET A 352 -35.26 -24.87 -24.10
N SER A 353 -36.57 -25.04 -23.90
CA SER A 353 -37.18 -26.36 -23.72
C SER A 353 -37.18 -27.20 -25.01
N ALA A 354 -36.81 -26.65 -26.17
CA ALA A 354 -36.59 -27.42 -27.39
C ALA A 354 -35.20 -28.07 -27.47
N LEU A 355 -34.21 -27.56 -26.70
CA LEU A 355 -32.84 -28.12 -26.65
C LEU A 355 -32.71 -29.26 -25.64
N CYS A 356 -33.59 -29.34 -24.64
CA CYS A 356 -33.72 -30.50 -23.76
C CYS A 356 -34.87 -31.36 -24.33
N GLY A 357 -34.55 -32.54 -24.88
CA GLY A 357 -35.46 -33.38 -25.68
C GLY A 357 -36.82 -33.78 -25.08
N PRO A 358 -37.62 -34.56 -25.82
CA PRO A 358 -39.08 -34.64 -25.67
C PRO A 358 -39.60 -35.14 -24.30
N GLU A 359 -40.32 -34.25 -23.63
CA GLU A 359 -41.62 -34.30 -22.92
C GLU A 359 -42.03 -35.45 -21.98
N ASN A 360 -41.33 -36.59 -21.93
CA ASN A 360 -41.72 -37.70 -21.03
C ASN A 360 -40.86 -37.82 -19.76
N ALA A 361 -39.94 -36.89 -19.52
CA ALA A 361 -39.13 -36.86 -18.32
C ALA A 361 -39.78 -35.98 -17.24
N SER A 362 -40.03 -36.54 -16.06
CA SER A 362 -40.61 -35.87 -14.88
C SER A 362 -40.04 -34.46 -14.69
N GLU A 363 -40.92 -33.48 -14.54
CA GLU A 363 -40.67 -32.03 -14.45
C GLU A 363 -39.52 -31.67 -13.46
N ASP A 364 -39.36 -32.43 -12.39
CA ASP A 364 -38.28 -32.26 -11.40
C ASP A 364 -36.86 -32.41 -11.97
N LYS A 365 -36.65 -33.30 -12.96
CA LYS A 365 -35.31 -33.58 -13.51
C LYS A 365 -34.81 -32.51 -14.48
N THR A 366 -35.72 -31.82 -15.17
CA THR A 366 -35.33 -30.75 -16.11
C THR A 366 -34.95 -29.46 -15.39
N MET A 367 -35.51 -29.17 -14.22
CA MET A 367 -35.14 -28.00 -13.41
C MET A 367 -33.72 -28.12 -12.83
N GLN A 368 -33.34 -29.31 -12.34
CA GLN A 368 -31.99 -29.57 -11.82
C GLN A 368 -30.91 -29.43 -12.90
N CYS A 369 -31.14 -29.96 -14.10
CA CYS A 369 -30.19 -29.89 -15.21
C CYS A 369 -29.95 -28.43 -15.66
N LYS A 370 -31.00 -27.60 -15.76
CA LYS A 370 -30.88 -26.18 -16.11
C LYS A 370 -30.07 -25.40 -15.08
N SER A 371 -30.34 -25.61 -13.79
CA SER A 371 -29.61 -24.95 -12.71
C SER A 371 -28.13 -25.33 -12.71
N GLN A 372 -27.81 -26.61 -12.90
CA GLN A 372 -26.43 -27.10 -12.99
C GLN A 372 -25.68 -26.56 -14.21
N CYS A 373 -26.30 -26.57 -15.39
CA CYS A 373 -25.68 -26.01 -16.60
C CYS A 373 -25.38 -24.51 -16.44
N LEU A 374 -26.31 -23.75 -15.85
CA LEU A 374 -26.13 -22.33 -15.58
C LEU A 374 -25.03 -22.08 -14.54
N MET A 375 -24.93 -22.92 -13.50
CA MET A 375 -23.85 -22.87 -12.53
C MET A 375 -22.48 -23.13 -13.18
N LEU A 376 -22.36 -24.15 -14.04
CA LEU A 376 -21.13 -24.44 -14.76
C LEU A 376 -20.74 -23.31 -15.71
N PHE A 377 -21.70 -22.74 -16.43
CA PHE A 377 -21.46 -21.58 -17.29
C PHE A 377 -20.92 -20.40 -16.47
N ARG A 378 -21.50 -20.12 -15.31
CA ARG A 378 -21.03 -19.06 -14.40
C ARG A 378 -19.62 -19.30 -13.90
N LEU A 379 -19.32 -20.51 -13.45
CA LEU A 379 -17.97 -20.87 -13.01
C LEU A 379 -16.96 -20.73 -14.17
N SER A 380 -17.33 -21.17 -15.38
CA SER A 380 -16.47 -21.02 -16.55
C SER A 380 -16.22 -19.56 -16.92
N TYR A 381 -17.25 -18.70 -16.83
CA TYR A 381 -17.14 -17.26 -17.07
C TYR A 381 -16.20 -16.60 -16.07
N LEU A 382 -16.35 -16.91 -14.77
CA LEU A 382 -15.46 -16.40 -13.73
C LEU A 382 -14.02 -16.85 -13.95
N SER A 383 -13.80 -18.14 -14.24
CA SER A 383 -12.47 -18.66 -14.54
C SER A 383 -11.84 -17.99 -15.77
N ILE A 384 -12.62 -17.75 -16.84
CA ILE A 384 -12.12 -17.07 -18.04
C ILE A 384 -11.72 -15.63 -17.74
N ILE A 385 -12.52 -14.88 -16.98
CA ILE A 385 -12.20 -13.49 -16.62
C ILE A 385 -10.98 -13.43 -15.71
N LEU A 386 -10.92 -14.25 -14.67
CA LEU A 386 -9.79 -14.26 -13.74
C LEU A 386 -8.50 -14.72 -14.41
N PHE A 387 -8.58 -15.74 -15.27
CA PHE A 387 -7.43 -16.17 -16.07
C PHE A 387 -7.00 -15.11 -17.07
N GLY A 388 -7.95 -14.44 -17.73
CA GLY A 388 -7.68 -13.33 -18.64
C GLY A 388 -6.99 -12.17 -17.91
N ALA A 389 -7.49 -11.79 -16.73
CA ALA A 389 -6.89 -10.75 -15.90
C ALA A 389 -5.50 -11.16 -15.40
N TRP A 390 -5.32 -12.41 -14.94
CA TRP A 390 -4.01 -12.95 -14.60
C TRP A 390 -3.02 -12.79 -15.76
N MET A 391 -3.39 -13.25 -16.96
CA MET A 391 -2.50 -13.26 -18.11
C MET A 391 -2.18 -11.86 -18.64
N THR A 392 -3.15 -10.93 -18.59
CA THR A 392 -3.02 -9.62 -19.24
C THR A 392 -2.56 -8.51 -18.32
N THR A 393 -2.86 -8.57 -17.02
CA THR A 393 -2.52 -7.50 -16.06
C THR A 393 -1.57 -8.00 -14.99
N LEU A 394 -1.92 -9.08 -14.29
CA LEU A 394 -1.18 -9.50 -13.09
C LEU A 394 0.19 -10.11 -13.41
N ASN A 395 0.28 -11.00 -14.40
CA ASN A 395 1.51 -11.69 -14.78
C ASN A 395 2.57 -10.72 -15.35
N PRO A 396 2.24 -9.76 -16.23
CA PRO A 396 3.17 -8.69 -16.61
C PRO A 396 3.67 -7.87 -15.41
N LEU A 397 2.80 -7.56 -14.45
CA LEU A 397 3.22 -6.83 -13.24
C LEU A 397 4.18 -7.66 -12.38
N VAL A 398 3.92 -8.96 -12.21
CA VAL A 398 4.83 -9.88 -11.50
C VAL A 398 6.20 -9.92 -12.19
N SER A 399 6.22 -10.06 -13.52
CA SER A 399 7.48 -10.05 -14.28
C SER A 399 8.21 -8.70 -14.17
N MET A 400 7.51 -7.57 -14.19
CA MET A 400 8.11 -6.25 -14.00
C MET A 400 8.66 -6.06 -12.59
N ALA A 401 7.96 -6.59 -11.58
CA ALA A 401 8.43 -6.60 -10.19
C ALA A 401 9.70 -7.46 -10.05
N GLU A 402 9.76 -8.63 -10.70
CA GLU A 402 10.97 -9.47 -10.74
C GLU A 402 12.13 -8.73 -11.41
N ASP A 403 11.90 -8.03 -12.52
CA ASP A 403 12.91 -7.23 -13.20
C ASP A 403 13.39 -6.04 -12.35
N ALA A 404 12.48 -5.37 -11.65
CA ALA A 404 12.81 -4.29 -10.72
C ALA A 404 13.63 -4.81 -9.54
N TYR A 405 13.25 -5.96 -8.98
CA TYR A 405 14.02 -6.62 -7.93
C TYR A 405 15.40 -7.05 -8.43
N ALA A 406 15.50 -7.68 -9.59
CA ALA A 406 16.78 -8.07 -10.19
C ALA A 406 17.66 -6.85 -10.51
N ALA A 407 17.06 -5.73 -10.92
CA ALA A 407 17.77 -4.48 -11.14
C ALA A 407 18.43 -3.95 -9.87
N ILE A 408 17.76 -4.06 -8.71
CA ILE A 408 18.29 -3.57 -7.42
C ILE A 408 19.18 -4.62 -6.75
N CYS A 409 18.70 -5.85 -6.61
CA CYS A 409 19.27 -6.91 -5.77
C CYS A 409 19.84 -8.11 -6.52
N GLY A 410 19.74 -8.16 -7.86
CA GLY A 410 20.37 -9.24 -8.63
C GLY A 410 21.89 -9.09 -8.71
N GLN A 411 22.64 -10.12 -9.11
CA GLN A 411 24.10 -10.08 -9.32
C GLN A 411 24.91 -9.78 -8.04
N ASN A 412 26.17 -9.33 -8.19
CA ASN A 412 27.08 -9.07 -7.08
C ASN A 412 26.63 -7.83 -6.29
N LEU A 413 26.47 -7.99 -4.97
CA LEU A 413 26.11 -6.92 -4.02
C LEU A 413 27.32 -6.45 -3.18
N ASP A 414 28.38 -7.25 -3.17
CA ASP A 414 29.53 -7.14 -2.27
C ASP A 414 30.70 -6.35 -2.88
N PHE A 415 30.40 -5.24 -3.56
CA PHE A 415 31.45 -4.36 -4.06
C PHE A 415 31.11 -2.89 -3.83
N ALA A 416 32.17 -2.10 -3.72
CA ALA A 416 32.11 -0.65 -3.76
C ALA A 416 33.02 -0.14 -4.88
N TYR A 417 32.77 1.07 -5.37
CA TYR A 417 33.64 1.73 -6.34
C TYR A 417 33.89 3.19 -5.99
N ILE A 418 35.04 3.69 -6.44
CA ILE A 418 35.38 5.11 -6.43
C ILE A 418 35.84 5.52 -7.84
N SER A 419 35.57 6.75 -8.25
CA SER A 419 36.08 7.25 -9.53
C SER A 419 37.54 7.67 -9.37
N HIS A 420 38.43 7.12 -10.21
CA HIS A 420 39.85 7.48 -10.21
C HIS A 420 40.01 8.98 -10.50
N PRO A 421 40.73 9.76 -9.67
CA PRO A 421 40.75 11.22 -9.78
C PRO A 421 41.30 11.75 -11.11
N ALA A 422 42.32 11.08 -11.69
CA ALA A 422 42.90 11.50 -12.97
C ALA A 422 42.15 10.98 -14.22
N ALA A 423 41.64 9.75 -14.19
CA ALA A 423 41.07 9.08 -15.36
C ALA A 423 39.54 9.18 -15.43
N GLY A 424 38.87 9.47 -14.31
CA GLY A 424 37.42 9.41 -14.19
C GLY A 424 36.83 8.00 -14.33
N LEU A 425 37.66 6.97 -14.37
CA LEU A 425 37.25 5.57 -14.50
C LEU A 425 36.96 4.96 -13.12
N PRO A 426 35.93 4.11 -12.98
CA PRO A 426 35.63 3.46 -11.72
C PRO A 426 36.71 2.43 -11.36
N VAL A 427 37.17 2.48 -10.11
CA VAL A 427 38.03 1.47 -9.47
C VAL A 427 37.17 0.72 -8.47
N PHE A 428 37.14 -0.60 -8.58
CA PHE A 428 36.26 -1.47 -7.77
C PHE A 428 37.05 -2.15 -6.66
N ALA A 429 36.42 -2.29 -5.49
CA ALA A 429 36.91 -3.09 -4.37
C ALA A 429 35.83 -4.07 -3.92
N ASN A 430 36.21 -5.33 -3.69
CA ASN A 430 35.31 -6.34 -3.12
C ASN A 430 35.28 -6.16 -1.60
N ILE A 431 34.08 -6.12 -1.03
CA ILE A 431 33.84 -5.87 0.39
C ILE A 431 34.19 -7.10 1.23
N THR A 432 33.99 -8.32 0.72
CA THR A 432 34.04 -9.55 1.52
C THR A 432 35.40 -10.21 1.60
N SER A 433 36.32 -9.89 0.69
CA SER A 433 37.55 -10.68 0.48
C SER A 433 38.81 -10.12 1.13
N ASP A 434 38.75 -8.94 1.76
CA ASP A 434 39.95 -8.27 2.24
C ASP A 434 40.03 -8.23 3.76
N ALA A 435 40.96 -9.02 4.31
CA ALA A 435 41.29 -9.00 5.75
C ALA A 435 41.69 -7.59 6.21
N THR A 436 42.20 -6.73 5.32
CA THR A 436 42.55 -5.34 5.66
C THR A 436 41.33 -4.42 5.81
N ALA A 437 40.20 -4.74 5.16
CA ALA A 437 38.95 -4.03 5.39
C ALA A 437 38.37 -4.37 6.78
N ILE A 438 38.59 -5.61 7.25
CA ILE A 438 38.26 -6.02 8.62
C ILE A 438 39.10 -5.25 9.62
N THR A 439 40.43 -5.14 9.41
CA THR A 439 41.30 -4.46 10.38
C THR A 439 41.02 -2.97 10.50
N THR A 440 40.50 -2.29 9.47
CA THR A 440 40.17 -0.85 9.52
C THR A 440 38.69 -0.57 9.84
N LYS A 441 37.87 -1.60 10.06
CA LYS A 441 36.44 -1.46 10.33
C LYS A 441 36.15 -0.59 11.57
N CYS A 442 36.90 -0.79 12.66
CA CYS A 442 36.72 -0.01 13.87
C CYS A 442 37.06 1.48 13.68
N PHE A 443 37.96 1.81 12.74
CA PHE A 443 38.25 3.19 12.37
C PHE A 443 37.06 3.86 11.70
N TYR A 444 36.45 3.20 10.72
CA TYR A 444 35.27 3.73 10.06
C TYR A 444 34.06 3.82 11.00
N ALA A 445 33.86 2.84 11.87
CA ALA A 445 32.87 2.90 12.93
C ALA A 445 33.12 4.12 13.85
N SER A 446 34.37 4.41 14.20
CA SER A 446 34.68 5.55 15.07
C SER A 446 34.37 6.92 14.45
N GLN A 447 34.51 7.06 13.13
CA GLN A 447 34.09 8.27 12.43
C GLN A 447 32.58 8.46 12.54
N TYR A 448 31.82 7.37 12.39
CA TYR A 448 30.38 7.39 12.59
C TYR A 448 30.03 7.79 14.03
N GLU A 449 30.69 7.20 15.04
CA GLU A 449 30.47 7.54 16.44
C GLU A 449 30.78 9.01 16.75
N ALA A 450 31.85 9.57 16.18
CA ALA A 450 32.18 10.97 16.33
C ALA A 450 31.07 11.88 15.79
N ILE A 451 30.53 11.56 14.61
CA ILE A 451 29.41 12.32 14.01
C ILE A 451 28.12 12.11 14.82
N ALA A 452 27.83 10.88 15.24
CA ALA A 452 26.64 10.55 16.03
C ALA A 452 26.63 11.33 17.35
N MET A 453 27.74 11.31 18.10
CA MET A 453 27.90 12.13 19.31
C MET A 453 27.78 13.62 19.04
N ARG A 454 28.31 14.12 17.91
CA ARG A 454 28.20 15.53 17.51
C ARG A 454 26.75 15.97 17.26
N VAL A 455 25.91 15.06 16.77
CA VAL A 455 24.47 15.28 16.56
C VAL A 455 23.66 15.06 17.85
N GLY A 456 24.29 14.52 18.90
CA GLY A 456 23.69 14.27 20.21
C GLY A 456 23.11 12.86 20.37
N PHE A 457 23.39 11.94 19.44
CA PHE A 457 23.04 10.53 19.59
C PHE A 457 24.01 9.82 20.54
N GLU A 458 23.52 8.74 21.18
CA GLU A 458 24.36 7.91 22.03
C GLU A 458 25.24 6.98 21.19
N PRO A 459 26.52 6.80 21.57
CA PRO A 459 27.40 5.93 20.82
C PRO A 459 26.94 4.47 20.88
N GLN A 460 27.04 3.75 19.76
CA GLN A 460 26.56 2.36 19.64
C GLN A 460 27.57 1.36 20.23
N HIS A 461 28.87 1.64 20.08
CA HIS A 461 29.93 0.68 20.42
C HIS A 461 30.63 0.97 21.75
N PHE A 462 30.25 1.98 22.53
CA PHE A 462 30.82 2.15 23.86
C PHE A 462 29.85 2.90 24.75
N PRO A 463 29.89 2.71 26.07
CA PRO A 463 29.02 3.44 26.98
C PRO A 463 29.27 4.95 26.86
N ARG A 464 28.19 5.73 26.90
CA ARG A 464 28.24 7.19 26.84
C ARG A 464 29.22 7.74 27.87
N ASN A 465 30.17 8.55 27.40
CA ASN A 465 31.09 9.30 28.22
C ASN A 465 30.83 10.79 27.98
N ASP A 466 30.26 11.47 28.98
CA ASP A 466 29.85 12.88 28.85
C ASP A 466 31.04 13.80 28.58
N THR A 467 32.22 13.51 29.12
CA THR A 467 33.45 14.27 28.83
C THR A 467 33.83 14.15 27.36
N LEU A 468 33.84 12.93 26.81
CA LEU A 468 34.15 12.71 25.40
C LEU A 468 33.11 13.34 24.48
N ALA A 469 31.82 13.24 24.84
CA ALA A 469 30.74 13.89 24.11
C ALA A 469 30.89 15.42 24.12
N GLN A 470 31.23 16.03 25.26
CA GLN A 470 31.51 17.46 25.37
C GLN A 470 32.73 17.89 24.56
N LEU A 471 33.80 17.07 24.53
CA LEU A 471 34.99 17.32 23.70
C LEU A 471 34.66 17.26 22.21
N VAL A 472 33.92 16.25 21.75
CA VAL A 472 33.44 16.13 20.37
C VAL A 472 32.53 17.29 20.00
N ASN A 473 31.68 17.74 20.92
CA ASN A 473 30.80 18.90 20.75
C ASN A 473 31.51 20.25 20.83
N GLY A 474 32.77 20.27 21.27
CA GLY A 474 33.49 21.53 21.48
C GLY A 474 32.96 22.35 22.65
N THR A 475 32.15 21.75 23.53
CA THR A 475 31.54 22.42 24.69
C THR A 475 32.31 22.20 25.99
N HIS A 476 33.28 21.28 25.99
CA HIS A 476 34.15 21.03 27.14
C HIS A 476 35.02 22.26 27.45
N GLU A 477 35.30 22.51 28.73
CA GLU A 477 36.08 23.70 29.17
C GLU A 477 37.48 23.75 28.54
N SER A 478 38.08 22.60 28.24
CA SER A 478 39.35 22.56 27.52
C SER A 478 39.22 23.16 26.12
N CYS A 479 38.10 23.03 25.42
CA CYS A 479 37.94 23.58 24.06
C CYS A 479 37.98 25.12 24.00
N ALA A 480 37.89 25.81 25.15
CA ALA A 480 37.96 27.27 25.21
C ALA A 480 39.39 27.83 25.12
N MET A 481 40.42 27.01 25.33
CA MET A 481 41.80 27.46 25.18
C MET A 481 42.20 27.40 23.70
N GLU A 482 42.77 28.49 23.16
CA GLU A 482 43.12 28.65 21.74
C GLU A 482 44.00 27.53 21.15
N ASP A 483 44.68 26.76 22.01
CA ASP A 483 45.57 25.65 21.62
C ASP A 483 44.92 24.26 21.60
N ASN A 484 43.64 24.09 21.97
CA ASN A 484 43.10 22.76 22.23
C ASN A 484 42.48 22.03 21.00
N ASP A 485 42.70 20.72 20.97
CA ASP A 485 42.45 19.74 19.88
C ASP A 485 40.97 19.45 19.55
N CYS A 486 40.06 20.36 19.90
CA CYS A 486 38.64 20.11 19.68
C CYS A 486 38.29 20.23 18.18
N PRO A 487 37.46 19.32 17.63
CA PRO A 487 37.16 19.24 16.20
C PRO A 487 36.14 20.30 15.72
N SER A 488 36.13 21.49 16.35
CA SER A 488 35.27 22.60 15.94
C SER A 488 36.04 23.59 15.09
N LEU A 489 35.69 23.67 13.81
CA LEU A 489 36.21 24.67 12.88
C LEU A 489 35.10 25.62 12.46
N SER A 490 35.45 26.88 12.18
CA SER A 490 34.49 27.84 11.64
C SER A 490 33.99 27.41 10.26
N LEU A 491 32.78 27.82 9.88
CA LEU A 491 32.22 27.54 8.54
C LEU A 491 33.12 28.09 7.43
N ALA A 492 33.76 29.24 7.65
CA ALA A 492 34.74 29.80 6.72
C ALA A 492 35.96 28.87 6.55
N THR A 493 36.45 28.28 7.63
CA THR A 493 37.55 27.31 7.61
C THR A 493 37.17 26.03 6.86
N LEU A 494 35.94 25.52 7.05
CA LEU A 494 35.46 24.34 6.31
C LEU A 494 35.43 24.56 4.80
N SER A 495 35.02 25.75 4.35
CA SER A 495 35.03 26.10 2.92
C SER A 495 36.45 26.09 2.34
N ARG A 496 37.44 26.52 3.14
CA ARG A 496 38.86 26.47 2.77
C ARG A 496 39.34 25.03 2.70
N LEU A 497 39.04 24.20 3.71
CA LEU A 497 39.45 22.80 3.75
C LEU A 497 39.00 22.00 2.52
N LYS A 498 37.77 22.23 2.03
CA LYS A 498 37.26 21.56 0.81
C LYS A 498 38.07 21.90 -0.44
N ALA A 499 38.75 23.04 -0.47
CA ALA A 499 39.52 23.51 -1.62
C ALA A 499 41.01 23.13 -1.56
N LEU A 500 41.50 22.58 -0.44
CA LEU A 500 42.91 22.22 -0.29
C LEU A 500 43.16 20.81 -0.83
N SER A 501 44.26 20.65 -1.59
CA SER A 501 44.85 19.32 -1.82
C SER A 501 45.52 18.83 -0.54
N ALA A 502 45.80 17.52 -0.45
CA ALA A 502 46.52 16.94 0.69
C ALA A 502 47.87 17.65 0.95
N GLU A 503 48.62 17.95 -0.11
CA GLU A 503 49.91 18.66 -0.02
C GLU A 503 49.77 20.08 0.55
N ILE A 504 48.70 20.79 0.19
CA ILE A 504 48.47 22.14 0.72
C ILE A 504 47.96 22.05 2.16
N PHE A 505 47.14 21.05 2.49
CA PHE A 505 46.67 20.83 3.85
C PHE A 505 47.85 20.66 4.83
N ASP A 506 48.86 19.88 4.45
CA ASP A 506 50.07 19.63 5.25
C ASP A 506 50.88 20.91 5.52
N ALA A 507 50.75 21.94 4.68
CA ALA A 507 51.50 23.19 4.77
C ALA A 507 50.74 24.36 5.44
N VAL A 508 49.47 24.16 5.80
CA VAL A 508 48.62 25.20 6.40
C VAL A 508 48.57 25.03 7.91
N ASP A 509 48.44 26.13 8.65
CA ASP A 509 48.25 26.18 10.13
C ASP A 509 47.03 25.38 10.64
N LEU A 510 46.27 24.75 9.74
CA LEU A 510 45.15 23.85 10.03
C LEU A 510 45.60 22.39 10.20
N CYS A 511 46.83 22.07 9.82
CA CYS A 511 47.44 20.77 10.07
C CYS A 511 47.79 20.65 11.56
N ARG A 512 46.95 19.93 12.31
CA ARG A 512 47.10 19.71 13.75
C ARG A 512 46.57 18.35 14.15
N ASP A 513 47.08 17.84 15.27
CA ASP A 513 46.67 16.57 15.85
C ASP A 513 45.18 16.59 16.26
N GLN A 514 44.52 15.45 16.09
CA GLN A 514 43.10 15.26 16.39
C GLN A 514 42.92 14.33 17.61
N ASN A 515 43.42 14.77 18.77
CA ASN A 515 43.37 13.96 20.01
C ASN A 515 41.97 13.47 20.38
N VAL A 516 40.95 14.32 20.18
CA VAL A 516 39.56 13.95 20.46
C VAL A 516 39.10 12.81 19.54
N LEU A 517 39.39 12.87 18.24
CA LEU A 517 39.02 11.82 17.30
C LEU A 517 39.79 10.51 17.57
N LEU A 518 41.06 10.60 17.98
CA LEU A 518 41.83 9.45 18.43
C LEU A 518 41.21 8.78 19.67
N GLN A 519 40.67 9.56 20.61
CA GLN A 519 39.96 9.00 21.77
C GLN A 519 38.65 8.31 21.37
N VAL A 520 37.89 8.86 20.41
CA VAL A 520 36.70 8.18 19.86
C VAL A 520 37.11 6.87 19.18
N LEU A 521 38.18 6.89 18.38
CA LEU A 521 38.75 5.70 17.75
C LEU A 521 39.07 4.63 18.78
N ARG A 522 39.85 5.00 19.81
CA ARG A 522 40.23 4.09 20.88
C ARG A 522 39.02 3.48 21.57
N SER A 523 38.06 4.31 22.02
CA SER A 523 36.85 3.82 22.70
C SER A 523 36.04 2.87 21.80
N THR A 524 35.99 3.14 20.50
CA THR A 524 35.30 2.27 19.53
C THR A 524 36.04 0.96 19.33
N CYS A 525 37.36 0.99 19.06
CA CYS A 525 38.15 -0.20 18.78
C CYS A 525 38.39 -1.09 20.00
N LEU A 526 38.27 -0.57 21.23
CA LEU A 526 38.32 -1.36 22.47
C LEU A 526 37.01 -2.12 22.78
N ASN A 527 35.93 -1.89 22.03
CA ASN A 527 34.70 -2.65 22.19
C ASN A 527 34.91 -4.12 21.82
N GLU A 528 34.32 -5.03 22.61
CA GLU A 528 34.40 -6.48 22.42
C GLU A 528 34.07 -6.95 20.98
N THR A 529 33.18 -6.24 20.28
CA THR A 529 32.80 -6.49 18.87
C THR A 529 34.00 -6.37 17.92
N TYR A 530 34.94 -5.46 18.20
CA TYR A 530 36.12 -5.23 17.38
C TYR A 530 37.38 -5.82 18.00
N THR A 531 37.45 -5.96 19.32
CA THR A 531 38.65 -6.44 20.01
C THR A 531 39.10 -7.81 19.52
N SER A 532 38.20 -8.75 19.23
CA SER A 532 38.59 -10.06 18.69
C SER A 532 39.25 -10.02 17.31
N GLU A 533 38.90 -9.04 16.48
CA GLU A 533 39.36 -8.91 15.09
C GLU A 533 40.52 -7.91 14.93
N SER A 534 40.68 -6.99 15.89
CA SER A 534 41.64 -5.88 15.83
C SER A 534 42.68 -5.85 16.97
N ALA A 535 42.56 -6.72 17.98
CA ALA A 535 43.50 -6.77 19.12
C ALA A 535 44.95 -7.06 18.74
N GLU A 536 45.21 -7.68 17.59
CA GLU A 536 46.58 -7.93 17.13
C GLU A 536 47.27 -6.67 16.58
N VAL A 537 46.52 -5.62 16.22
CA VAL A 537 47.04 -4.58 15.34
C VAL A 537 47.46 -3.31 16.09
N LEU A 538 46.85 -2.99 17.24
CA LEU A 538 47.22 -1.85 18.10
C LEU A 538 46.94 -2.15 19.58
N GLU A 539 47.96 -1.97 20.44
CA GLU A 539 47.77 -1.91 21.90
C GLU A 539 47.10 -0.58 22.30
N PHE A 540 45.86 -0.34 21.83
CA PHE A 540 45.09 0.88 22.11
C PHE A 540 44.91 1.18 23.60
N ASN A 541 45.14 0.18 24.46
CA ASN A 541 45.22 0.36 25.90
C ASN A 541 46.25 1.43 26.30
N ASN A 542 47.38 1.50 25.58
CA ASN A 542 48.53 2.35 25.87
C ASN A 542 48.54 3.67 25.10
N ILE A 543 47.59 3.88 24.17
CA ILE A 543 47.50 5.10 23.36
C ILE A 543 46.41 5.98 23.97
N HIS A 544 46.75 7.14 24.52
CA HIS A 544 45.79 8.09 25.11
C HIS A 544 45.71 9.40 24.34
N SER A 545 46.77 9.72 23.59
CA SER A 545 46.95 10.93 22.82
C SER A 545 47.76 10.66 21.56
N CYS A 546 47.77 11.61 20.63
CA CYS A 546 48.56 11.57 19.42
C CYS A 546 50.06 11.48 19.72
N ALA A 547 50.52 12.03 20.85
CA ALA A 547 51.92 11.91 21.29
C ALA A 547 52.35 10.44 21.45
N ASP A 548 51.43 9.57 21.90
CA ASP A 548 51.67 8.14 22.07
C ASP A 548 51.74 7.38 20.73
N VAL A 549 51.30 8.02 19.63
CA VAL A 549 51.27 7.45 18.28
C VAL A 549 52.62 7.58 17.54
N SER A 550 53.49 8.51 17.99
CA SER A 550 54.83 8.77 17.43
C SER A 550 55.64 7.49 17.09
N PRO A 551 55.74 6.48 17.98
CA PRO A 551 56.49 5.25 17.70
C PRO A 551 55.92 4.40 16.57
N TYR A 552 54.68 4.66 16.12
CA TYR A 552 53.99 3.89 15.08
C TYR A 552 54.01 4.58 13.72
N CYS A 553 54.13 5.91 13.68
CA CYS A 553 54.08 6.69 12.44
C CYS A 553 55.40 7.34 12.02
N LEU A 554 56.42 7.39 12.88
CA LEU A 554 57.75 7.91 12.55
C LEU A 554 58.74 6.80 12.18
N CYS A 555 59.53 7.05 11.14
CA CYS A 555 60.63 6.23 10.64
C CYS A 555 61.87 7.12 10.54
N ASN A 556 62.90 6.87 11.36
CA ASN A 556 64.10 7.72 11.43
C ASN A 556 63.80 9.21 11.69
N GLY A 557 62.77 9.52 12.49
CA GLY A 557 62.41 10.89 12.86
C GLY A 557 61.61 11.67 11.82
N ARG A 558 61.27 11.07 10.68
CA ARG A 558 60.34 11.62 9.68
C ARG A 558 59.07 10.77 9.60
N ALA A 559 58.00 11.31 9.01
CA ALA A 559 56.82 10.51 8.66
C ALA A 559 57.26 9.26 7.87
N CYS A 560 56.86 8.07 8.32
CA CYS A 560 57.11 6.84 7.57
C CYS A 560 56.52 6.96 6.17
N SER A 561 57.22 6.40 5.18
CA SER A 561 56.68 6.10 3.84
C SER A 561 56.46 4.59 3.72
N GLU A 562 55.69 4.15 2.72
CA GLU A 562 55.39 2.72 2.51
C GLU A 562 56.69 1.90 2.37
N GLY A 563 57.68 2.41 1.62
CA GLY A 563 58.98 1.75 1.47
C GLY A 563 59.86 1.79 2.73
N ASP A 564 59.75 2.81 3.59
CA ASP A 564 60.44 2.82 4.88
C ASP A 564 59.81 1.81 5.86
N PHE A 565 58.51 1.55 5.72
CA PHE A 565 57.76 0.66 6.58
C PHE A 565 58.11 -0.82 6.34
N GLU A 566 58.23 -1.25 5.08
CA GLU A 566 58.58 -2.64 4.73
C GLU A 566 59.95 -3.09 5.29
N GLY A 567 60.89 -2.15 5.49
CA GLY A 567 62.22 -2.44 6.04
C GLY A 567 62.27 -2.46 7.58
N ALA A 568 61.25 -1.96 8.27
CA ALA A 568 61.21 -1.86 9.72
C ALA A 568 60.61 -3.15 10.32
N LEU A 569 61.50 -4.12 10.60
CA LEU A 569 61.23 -5.48 11.10
C LEU A 569 60.41 -5.63 12.42
N VAL A 570 59.78 -4.57 12.94
CA VAL A 570 59.32 -4.51 14.34
C VAL A 570 57.91 -3.95 14.53
N ARG A 571 57.01 -3.94 13.52
CA ARG A 571 55.66 -3.40 13.75
C ARG A 571 54.53 -4.37 13.37
N PRO A 572 53.58 -4.67 14.26
CA PRO A 572 52.39 -5.48 13.98
C PRO A 572 51.32 -4.74 13.15
N LEU A 573 51.62 -3.52 12.72
CA LEU A 573 50.70 -2.63 12.02
C LEU A 573 50.72 -2.89 10.51
N SER A 574 49.57 -2.76 9.85
CA SER A 574 49.54 -2.60 8.40
C SER A 574 49.90 -1.16 8.02
N TRP A 575 50.42 -0.98 6.80
CA TRP A 575 50.67 0.35 6.25
C TRP A 575 49.41 1.24 6.25
N SER A 576 48.23 0.65 5.99
CA SER A 576 46.95 1.36 6.06
C SER A 576 46.70 2.02 7.41
N TRP A 577 47.01 1.34 8.52
CA TRP A 577 46.87 1.94 9.85
C TRP A 577 47.90 3.06 10.10
N VAL A 578 49.12 2.91 9.59
CA VAL A 578 50.14 3.97 9.69
C VAL A 578 49.68 5.23 8.98
N ASP A 579 49.14 5.12 7.76
CA ASP A 579 48.63 6.28 7.01
C ASP A 579 47.42 6.92 7.71
N LEU A 580 46.49 6.11 8.26
CA LEU A 580 45.37 6.60 9.06
C LEU A 580 45.83 7.36 10.31
N LEU A 581 46.80 6.82 11.04
CA LEU A 581 47.39 7.45 12.22
C LEU A 581 48.12 8.74 11.85
N GLN A 582 48.84 8.76 10.72
CA GLN A 582 49.45 9.98 10.18
C GLN A 582 48.41 11.04 9.79
N GLY A 583 47.23 10.62 9.31
CA GLY A 583 46.14 11.54 8.97
C GLY A 583 45.43 12.14 10.20
N MET A 584 45.29 11.38 11.28
CA MET A 584 44.69 11.88 12.53
C MET A 584 45.67 12.66 13.41
N CYS A 585 46.95 12.28 13.40
CA CYS A 585 48.00 12.86 14.21
C CYS A 585 49.13 13.45 13.34
N PRO A 586 48.82 14.33 12.36
CA PRO A 586 49.80 14.76 11.38
C PRO A 586 50.92 15.62 11.99
N GLY A 587 50.68 16.30 13.11
CA GLY A 587 51.68 17.07 13.83
C GLY A 587 52.70 16.15 14.51
N THR A 588 52.22 15.22 15.35
CA THR A 588 53.10 14.25 16.01
C THR A 588 53.86 13.38 15.02
N CYS A 589 53.25 13.05 13.88
CA CYS A 589 53.88 12.22 12.86
C CYS A 589 54.78 12.98 11.89
N ASN A 590 55.10 14.27 12.14
CA ASN A 590 55.91 15.12 11.27
C ASN A 590 55.39 15.19 9.81
N LYS A 591 54.07 15.08 9.63
CA LYS A 591 53.40 15.26 8.33
C LYS A 591 53.07 16.73 8.08
N CYS A 592 52.73 17.47 9.14
CA CYS A 592 52.61 18.92 9.06
C CYS A 592 53.98 19.53 8.75
N LEU A 593 54.10 20.12 7.57
CA LEU A 593 55.29 20.88 7.20
C LEU A 593 55.32 22.12 8.11
N LEU A 594 56.23 22.11 9.08
CA LEU A 594 56.64 23.36 9.71
C LEU A 594 57.02 24.31 8.57
N PRO A 595 56.46 25.52 8.50
CA PRO A 595 56.75 26.44 7.40
C PRO A 595 58.26 26.64 7.37
N VAL A 596 58.92 25.99 6.40
CA VAL A 596 60.37 26.06 6.20
C VAL A 596 60.61 27.50 5.75
N ASN A 597 60.85 28.38 6.73
CA ASN A 597 60.91 29.82 6.56
C ASN A 597 59.70 30.41 5.82
N ALA A 598 58.63 30.73 6.56
CA ALA A 598 57.48 31.52 6.08
C ALA A 598 57.86 32.88 5.42
N SER A 599 59.13 33.26 5.44
CA SER A 599 59.69 34.40 4.71
C SER A 599 59.93 34.16 3.21
N ALA A 600 59.79 32.94 2.69
CA ALA A 600 60.03 32.64 1.27
C ALA A 600 58.76 32.42 0.40
N VAL A 601 57.56 32.36 1.00
CA VAL A 601 56.30 31.98 0.31
C VAL A 601 55.19 33.05 0.40
N ARG A 602 55.49 34.24 0.97
CA ARG A 602 54.71 35.46 0.69
C ARG A 602 55.31 36.18 -0.51
#